data_AF-A0A929ARV5-F1
#
_entry.id   AF-A0A929ARV5-F1
#
_cell.length_a   1.000
_cell.length_b   1.000
_cell.length_c   1.000
_cell.angle_alpha   90.00
_cell.angle_beta   90.00
_cell.angle_gamma   90.00
#
_symmetry.space_group_name_H-M   'P 1'
#
loop_
_entity.id
_entity.type
_entity.pdbx_description
1 polymer ?
#
loop_
_entity_poly.entity_id
_entity_poly.type
_entity_poly.pdbx_seq_one_letter_code
_entity_poly.pdbx_strand_id
1 'polypeptide(L)'
;MANEQGLYHLQDQLSKWKPNKIDANLKRELKHGWMIPYLLDIDMMTWQRWDYWAKIMMAGELLPEPIPQIEFEASASLSFNTERSRGVDFGSCRNAEGEGSGARNHIEKCLDLIPQHGSWLGWSSWQYFDYLMDWLLFGFGYHGQPEEPSEPSGCTGASMRLYQYFNLAWLMCYPWDYFGGILAANQHGKHLGFYPTPMPVVNMMARMLMESDALSEVEGGEDNRIKTVCDPCLGTGRMLLYASNYSFRLYGQDINPTVIKASLVNGYLYAPWMVKPFPFLDAPLCNGHVQCSDGETVSQKVSDDLTNNQAISSRPDVAEYLADTEHDTEQQWRFEPIKKRKKKGSKPDSLEPDYYQGCLF
;
A
#
# COMPACT_ATOMS: atom_id res chain seq x y z
N MET A 1 4.73 -22.11 -1.70
CA MET A 1 5.72 -21.83 -2.77
C MET A 1 5.00 -21.18 -3.92
N ALA A 2 5.60 -20.18 -4.57
CA ALA A 2 5.02 -19.52 -5.73
C ALA A 2 4.75 -20.52 -6.87
N ASN A 3 3.77 -20.24 -7.72
CA ASN A 3 3.53 -21.01 -8.94
C ASN A 3 4.54 -20.57 -10.01
N GLU A 4 5.79 -21.04 -9.89
CA GLU A 4 6.90 -20.60 -10.74
C GLU A 4 6.59 -20.75 -12.24
N GLN A 5 5.95 -21.85 -12.64
CA GLN A 5 5.58 -22.06 -14.03
C GLN A 5 4.53 -21.04 -14.53
N GLY A 6 3.53 -20.74 -13.70
CA GLY A 6 2.55 -19.70 -13.99
C GLY A 6 3.18 -18.31 -14.10
N LEU A 7 4.08 -17.98 -13.17
CA LEU A 7 4.83 -16.73 -13.15
C LEU A 7 5.68 -16.56 -14.40
N TYR A 8 6.50 -17.56 -14.76
CA TYR A 8 7.32 -17.53 -15.98
C TYR A 8 6.47 -17.38 -17.23
N HIS A 9 5.32 -18.06 -17.30
CA HIS A 9 4.42 -17.93 -18.44
C HIS A 9 3.87 -16.51 -18.58
N LEU A 10 3.42 -15.90 -17.48
CA LEU A 10 2.94 -14.51 -17.49
C LEU A 10 4.06 -13.53 -17.84
N GLN A 11 5.26 -13.70 -17.28
CA GLN A 11 6.42 -12.87 -17.60
C GLN A 11 6.80 -12.96 -19.09
N ASP A 12 6.77 -14.16 -19.68
CA ASP A 12 6.99 -14.36 -21.12
C ASP A 12 5.90 -13.66 -21.96
N GLN A 13 4.63 -13.77 -21.57
CA GLN A 13 3.54 -13.05 -22.23
C GLN A 13 3.71 -11.52 -22.14
N LEU A 14 4.09 -11.01 -20.96
CA LEU A 14 4.35 -9.59 -20.73
C LEU A 14 5.52 -9.06 -21.57
N SER A 15 6.60 -9.85 -21.73
CA SER A 15 7.73 -9.48 -22.59
C SER A 15 7.34 -9.27 -24.06
N LYS A 16 6.27 -9.95 -24.50
CA LYS A 16 5.72 -9.89 -25.86
C LYS A 16 4.50 -8.97 -25.97
N TRP A 17 4.02 -8.46 -24.84
CA TRP A 17 2.79 -7.68 -24.77
C TRP A 17 2.92 -6.38 -25.55
N LYS A 18 1.86 -6.03 -26.28
CA LYS A 18 1.72 -4.75 -26.96
C LYS A 18 0.38 -4.14 -26.57
N PRO A 19 0.35 -2.89 -26.11
CA PRO A 19 -0.91 -2.24 -25.79
C PRO A 19 -1.78 -2.13 -27.04
N ASN A 20 -3.07 -2.39 -26.87
CA ASN A 20 -4.05 -2.15 -27.91
C ASN A 20 -4.17 -0.65 -28.18
N LYS A 21 -4.57 -0.30 -29.41
CA LYS A 21 -4.93 1.08 -29.72
C LYS A 21 -6.16 1.46 -28.89
N ILE A 22 -6.07 2.56 -28.16
CA ILE A 22 -7.18 3.10 -27.37
C ILE A 22 -8.33 3.47 -28.31
N ASP A 23 -9.51 2.93 -28.03
CA ASP A 23 -10.77 3.33 -28.65
C ASP A 23 -11.35 4.52 -27.89
N ALA A 24 -11.43 5.66 -28.57
CA ALA A 24 -11.99 6.89 -28.02
C ALA A 24 -13.52 6.84 -27.83
N ASN A 25 -14.19 5.86 -28.46
CA ASN A 25 -15.64 5.72 -28.39
C ASN A 25 -16.09 4.69 -27.35
N LEU A 26 -15.15 3.94 -26.74
CA LEU A 26 -15.48 2.98 -25.70
C LEU A 26 -16.07 3.73 -24.50
N LYS A 27 -17.30 3.38 -24.14
CA LYS A 27 -17.97 3.84 -22.93
C LYS A 27 -18.37 2.64 -22.10
N ARG A 28 -17.87 2.58 -20.87
CA ARG A 28 -18.20 1.53 -19.92
C ARG A 28 -18.39 2.15 -18.54
N GLU A 29 -19.42 1.70 -17.85
CA GLU A 29 -19.58 1.97 -16.43
C GLU A 29 -18.76 0.92 -15.67
N LEU A 30 -17.73 1.35 -14.95
CA LEU A 30 -16.93 0.48 -14.12
C LEU A 30 -17.65 0.29 -12.78
N LYS A 31 -17.78 -0.96 -12.36
CA LYS A 31 -18.34 -1.28 -11.04
C LYS A 31 -17.23 -1.24 -9.99
N HIS A 32 -17.56 -0.83 -8.78
CA HIS A 32 -16.65 -1.00 -7.63
C HIS A 32 -16.17 -2.45 -7.54
N GLY A 33 -14.86 -2.66 -7.36
CA GLY A 33 -14.28 -4.01 -7.29
C GLY A 33 -14.11 -4.73 -8.63
N TRP A 34 -14.27 -4.06 -9.78
CA TRP A 34 -14.19 -4.70 -11.10
C TRP A 34 -12.84 -5.39 -11.39
N MET A 35 -11.77 -5.00 -10.70
CA MET A 35 -10.42 -5.54 -10.90
C MET A 35 -10.14 -6.81 -10.08
N ILE A 36 -10.95 -7.10 -9.04
CA ILE A 36 -10.73 -8.23 -8.13
C ILE A 36 -10.66 -9.58 -8.87
N PRO A 37 -11.55 -9.93 -9.82
CA PRO A 37 -11.44 -11.21 -10.53
C PRO A 37 -10.09 -11.37 -11.23
N TYR A 38 -9.58 -10.30 -11.86
CA TYR A 38 -8.27 -10.32 -12.53
C TYR A 38 -7.12 -10.46 -11.55
N LEU A 39 -7.21 -9.78 -10.40
CA LEU A 39 -6.22 -9.90 -9.31
C LEU A 39 -6.12 -11.35 -8.82
N LEU A 40 -7.26 -12.00 -8.57
CA LEU A 40 -7.30 -13.39 -8.09
C LEU A 40 -6.78 -14.37 -9.14
N ASP A 41 -7.18 -14.21 -10.41
CA ASP A 41 -6.69 -15.05 -11.50
C ASP A 41 -5.17 -14.95 -11.67
N ILE A 42 -4.61 -13.74 -11.57
CA ILE A 42 -3.15 -13.52 -11.66
C ILE A 42 -2.43 -14.04 -10.41
N ASP A 43 -2.99 -13.84 -9.21
CA ASP A 43 -2.40 -14.34 -7.95
C ASP A 43 -2.31 -15.87 -7.92
N MET A 44 -3.34 -16.57 -8.43
CA MET A 44 -3.31 -18.03 -8.59
C MET A 44 -2.13 -18.52 -9.46
N MET A 45 -1.71 -17.70 -10.42
CA MET A 45 -0.57 -18.00 -11.29
C MET A 45 0.77 -17.51 -10.73
N THR A 46 0.79 -16.72 -9.66
CA THR A 46 2.00 -16.12 -9.12
C THR A 46 2.19 -16.51 -7.65
N TRP A 47 1.82 -15.64 -6.70
CA TRP A 47 2.21 -15.74 -5.30
C TRP A 47 1.23 -16.53 -4.43
N GLN A 48 0.00 -16.74 -4.91
CA GLN A 48 -1.08 -17.47 -4.22
C GLN A 48 -1.38 -16.91 -2.81
N ARG A 49 -1.15 -15.61 -2.58
CA ARG A 49 -1.41 -15.00 -1.27
C ARG A 49 -2.88 -14.77 -1.02
N TRP A 50 -3.66 -14.45 -2.06
CA TRP A 50 -5.10 -14.34 -1.95
C TRP A 50 -5.77 -15.71 -1.80
N ASP A 51 -5.28 -16.73 -2.50
CA ASP A 51 -5.73 -18.12 -2.30
C ASP A 51 -5.45 -18.60 -0.88
N TYR A 52 -4.23 -18.36 -0.38
CA TYR A 52 -3.85 -18.66 0.99
C TYR A 52 -4.71 -17.91 2.03
N TRP A 53 -4.94 -16.61 1.81
CA TRP A 53 -5.83 -15.80 2.63
C TRP A 53 -7.25 -16.38 2.66
N ALA A 54 -7.80 -16.77 1.51
CA ALA A 54 -9.14 -17.33 1.42
C ALA A 54 -9.26 -18.66 2.19
N LYS A 55 -8.25 -19.53 2.10
CA LYS A 55 -8.20 -20.80 2.85
C LYS A 55 -8.23 -20.57 4.37
N ILE A 56 -7.42 -19.64 4.87
CA ILE A 56 -7.42 -19.29 6.30
C ILE A 56 -8.76 -18.68 6.72
N MET A 57 -9.32 -17.76 5.92
CA MET A 57 -10.64 -17.17 6.21
C MET A 57 -11.76 -18.22 6.28
N MET A 58 -11.74 -19.22 5.40
CA MET A 58 -12.71 -20.32 5.40
C MET A 58 -12.53 -21.26 6.59
N ALA A 59 -11.28 -21.49 7.02
CA ALA A 59 -10.98 -22.29 8.20
C ALA A 59 -11.38 -21.59 9.51
N GLY A 60 -11.29 -20.25 9.54
CA GLY A 60 -11.54 -19.46 10.75
C GLY A 60 -10.44 -19.57 11.80
N GLU A 61 -9.30 -20.17 11.44
CA GLU A 61 -8.15 -20.38 12.30
C GLU A 61 -6.85 -20.43 11.48
N LEU A 62 -5.72 -20.38 12.17
CA LEU A 62 -4.40 -20.44 11.54
C LEU A 62 -4.12 -21.86 11.00
N LEU A 63 -3.88 -21.97 9.70
CA LEU A 63 -3.46 -23.21 9.07
C LEU A 63 -1.97 -23.51 9.35
N PRO A 64 -1.53 -24.79 9.35
CA PRO A 64 -0.15 -25.15 9.63
C PRO A 64 0.84 -24.76 8.52
N GLU A 65 0.33 -24.45 7.33
CA GLU A 65 1.13 -24.06 6.17
C GLU A 65 1.83 -22.71 6.40
N PRO A 66 3.06 -22.51 5.90
CA PRO A 66 3.74 -21.23 6.01
C PRO A 66 3.12 -20.18 5.08
N ILE A 67 3.30 -18.90 5.42
CA ILE A 67 2.91 -17.78 4.56
C ILE A 67 3.63 -17.92 3.20
N PRO A 68 2.92 -17.82 2.06
CA PRO A 68 3.56 -17.74 0.75
C PRO A 68 4.52 -16.55 0.70
N GLN A 69 5.80 -16.83 0.48
CA GLN A 69 6.85 -15.82 0.45
C GLN A 69 6.83 -15.05 -0.86
N ILE A 70 6.97 -13.73 -0.79
CA ILE A 70 7.25 -12.87 -1.95
C ILE A 70 8.69 -12.39 -1.84
N GLU A 71 9.44 -12.62 -2.90
CA GLU A 71 10.72 -11.98 -3.13
C GLU A 71 10.46 -10.64 -3.81
N PHE A 72 10.29 -9.59 -3.00
CA PHE A 72 10.31 -8.25 -3.55
C PHE A 72 11.69 -8.04 -4.15
N GLU A 73 11.73 -7.72 -5.45
CA GLU A 73 12.99 -7.57 -6.17
C GLU A 73 13.93 -6.70 -5.32
N ALA A 74 15.23 -7.00 -5.33
CA ALA A 74 16.27 -6.04 -4.97
C ALA A 74 16.91 -5.73 -6.32
N SER A 75 16.83 -4.48 -6.76
CA SER A 75 17.26 -4.11 -8.10
C SER A 75 18.70 -4.52 -8.32
N ALA A 76 18.89 -5.12 -9.51
CA ALA A 76 20.12 -5.64 -10.04
C ALA A 76 20.71 -6.77 -9.20
N SER A 77 20.50 -7.99 -9.71
CA SER A 77 21.65 -8.85 -9.97
C SER A 77 22.87 -7.96 -10.20
N LEU A 78 23.85 -8.04 -9.30
CA LEU A 78 25.25 -7.86 -9.62
C LEU A 78 25.55 -8.79 -10.79
N SER A 79 25.11 -8.42 -12.00
CA SER A 79 25.74 -8.87 -13.21
C SER A 79 27.11 -8.20 -13.16
N PHE A 80 28.03 -8.85 -12.45
CA PHE A 80 29.45 -8.76 -12.70
C PHE A 80 29.69 -9.24 -14.14
N ASN A 81 29.21 -8.47 -15.11
CA ASN A 81 29.82 -8.44 -16.43
C ASN A 81 31.12 -7.68 -16.21
N THR A 82 32.14 -8.49 -15.91
CA THR A 82 33.51 -8.20 -16.21
C THR A 82 33.56 -7.64 -17.64
N GLU A 83 33.90 -6.36 -17.72
CA GLU A 83 34.67 -5.69 -18.76
C GLU A 83 34.02 -4.39 -19.27
N ARG A 84 34.77 -3.30 -19.02
CA ARG A 84 34.69 -2.00 -19.69
C ARG A 84 33.36 -1.27 -19.62
N SER A 85 33.25 -0.39 -18.62
CA SER A 85 32.89 1.00 -18.92
C SER A 85 33.51 1.95 -17.90
N ARG A 86 34.29 2.90 -18.42
CA ARG A 86 34.92 3.98 -17.68
C ARG A 86 33.86 5.01 -17.27
N GLY A 87 33.94 5.49 -16.04
CA GLY A 87 33.23 6.67 -15.57
C GLY A 87 32.02 6.34 -14.72
N VAL A 88 32.21 6.19 -13.41
CA VAL A 88 31.11 6.20 -12.44
C VAL A 88 30.75 7.66 -12.22
N ASP A 89 29.70 8.11 -12.91
CA ASP A 89 29.07 9.40 -12.66
C ASP A 89 28.12 9.24 -11.47
N PHE A 90 28.47 9.84 -10.33
CA PHE A 90 27.73 9.78 -9.07
C PHE A 90 26.41 10.59 -9.10
N GLY A 91 25.93 10.96 -10.29
CA GLY A 91 24.73 11.76 -10.52
C GLY A 91 23.49 11.00 -11.02
N SER A 92 23.56 9.68 -11.25
CA SER A 92 22.43 8.89 -11.78
C SER A 92 21.75 8.03 -10.72
N CYS A 93 21.13 8.67 -9.72
CA CYS A 93 20.17 8.00 -8.83
C CYS A 93 18.84 7.70 -9.54
N ARG A 94 18.72 7.97 -10.85
CA ARG A 94 17.48 7.74 -11.60
C ARG A 94 17.26 6.27 -11.95
N ASN A 95 18.32 5.47 -12.05
CA ASN A 95 18.27 4.17 -12.74
C ASN A 95 18.42 2.94 -11.83
N ALA A 96 18.27 3.07 -10.50
CA ALA A 96 18.79 2.08 -9.56
C ALA A 96 17.74 1.20 -8.85
N GLU A 97 16.43 1.37 -9.06
CA GLU A 97 15.40 0.63 -8.30
C GLU A 97 14.18 0.27 -9.17
N GLY A 98 13.93 -1.03 -9.40
CA GLY A 98 12.72 -1.56 -10.08
C GLY A 98 12.62 -1.39 -11.61
N GLU A 99 13.65 -0.91 -12.32
CA GLU A 99 13.55 -0.62 -13.76
C GLU A 99 13.65 -1.83 -14.70
N GLY A 100 14.13 -2.98 -14.22
CA GLY A 100 14.39 -4.16 -15.05
C GLY A 100 13.15 -4.85 -15.61
N SER A 101 11.99 -4.65 -14.97
CA SER A 101 10.77 -5.41 -15.26
C SER A 101 9.82 -4.77 -16.27
N GLY A 102 9.99 -3.50 -16.63
CA GLY A 102 9.01 -2.76 -17.45
C GLY A 102 7.72 -2.34 -16.72
N ALA A 103 7.49 -2.82 -15.49
CA ALA A 103 6.31 -2.48 -14.70
C ALA A 103 6.28 -1.00 -14.27
N ARG A 104 7.44 -0.43 -13.91
CA ARG A 104 7.54 1.02 -13.67
C ARG A 104 7.16 1.83 -14.90
N ASN A 105 7.70 1.48 -16.07
CA ASN A 105 7.38 2.14 -17.34
C ASN A 105 5.88 2.02 -17.67
N HIS A 106 5.27 0.88 -17.32
CA HIS A 106 3.84 0.69 -17.46
C HIS A 106 3.04 1.68 -16.60
N ILE A 107 3.39 1.86 -15.31
CA ILE A 107 2.75 2.84 -14.42
C ILE A 107 2.97 4.26 -14.92
N GLU A 108 4.21 4.65 -15.26
CA GLU A 108 4.49 5.99 -15.77
C GLU A 108 3.71 6.27 -17.06
N LYS A 109 3.51 5.25 -17.91
CA LYS A 109 2.65 5.38 -19.09
C LYS A 109 1.18 5.51 -18.74
N CYS A 110 0.68 4.81 -17.73
CA CYS A 110 -0.68 5.02 -17.20
C CYS A 110 -0.85 6.47 -16.71
N LEU A 111 0.13 7.01 -16.00
CA LEU A 111 0.10 8.40 -15.55
C LEU A 111 0.06 9.37 -16.74
N ASP A 112 0.85 9.14 -17.79
CA ASP A 112 0.81 9.92 -19.03
C ASP A 112 -0.51 9.80 -19.81
N LEU A 113 -1.33 8.78 -19.56
CA LEU A 113 -2.65 8.64 -20.17
C LEU A 113 -3.74 9.40 -19.42
N ILE A 114 -3.48 9.92 -18.23
CA ILE A 114 -4.45 10.72 -17.47
C ILE A 114 -4.68 12.08 -18.15
N PRO A 115 -3.66 12.94 -18.37
CA PRO A 115 -3.87 14.19 -19.07
C PRO A 115 -4.21 13.94 -20.55
N GLN A 116 -5.07 14.80 -21.13
CA GLN A 116 -5.35 14.74 -22.58
C GLN A 116 -4.17 15.26 -23.42
N HIS A 117 -3.39 16.17 -22.86
CA HIS A 117 -2.27 16.83 -23.52
C HIS A 117 -1.09 16.98 -22.55
N GLY A 118 0.12 16.83 -23.09
CA GLY A 118 1.36 16.96 -22.31
C GLY A 118 1.78 15.64 -21.67
N SER A 119 2.46 15.75 -20.52
CA SER A 119 2.95 14.64 -19.73
C SER A 119 2.47 14.79 -18.29
N TRP A 120 2.43 13.67 -17.56
CA TRP A 120 2.07 13.66 -16.16
C TRP A 120 3.05 14.44 -15.26
N LEU A 121 4.31 14.62 -15.68
CA LEU A 121 5.38 15.33 -14.97
C LEU A 121 5.20 16.86 -14.89
N GLY A 122 4.01 17.38 -15.17
CA GLY A 122 3.68 18.80 -15.06
C GLY A 122 3.34 19.26 -13.63
N TRP A 123 2.81 20.48 -13.54
CA TRP A 123 2.35 21.09 -12.29
C TRP A 123 1.27 20.31 -11.55
N SER A 124 0.50 19.48 -12.27
CA SER A 124 -0.59 18.65 -11.73
C SER A 124 -0.19 17.20 -11.47
N SER A 125 1.11 16.87 -11.51
CA SER A 125 1.64 15.52 -11.28
C SER A 125 1.06 14.82 -10.05
N TRP A 126 0.94 15.55 -8.93
CA TRP A 126 0.34 15.02 -7.71
C TRP A 126 -1.13 14.64 -7.87
N GLN A 127 -1.92 15.48 -8.55
CA GLN A 127 -3.34 15.22 -8.79
C GLN A 127 -3.54 13.98 -9.68
N TYR A 128 -2.66 13.79 -10.66
CA TYR A 128 -2.71 12.61 -11.53
C TYR A 128 -2.31 11.34 -10.79
N PHE A 129 -1.29 11.40 -9.94
CA PHE A 129 -0.89 10.29 -9.11
C PHE A 129 -1.99 9.90 -8.12
N ASP A 130 -2.55 10.88 -7.40
CA ASP A 130 -3.63 10.64 -6.44
C ASP A 130 -4.89 10.07 -7.13
N TYR A 131 -5.25 10.59 -8.31
CA TYR A 131 -6.32 10.03 -9.13
C TYR A 131 -6.06 8.57 -9.54
N LEU A 132 -4.82 8.22 -9.93
CA LEU A 132 -4.47 6.84 -10.25
C LEU A 132 -4.64 5.93 -9.03
N MET A 133 -4.24 6.39 -7.84
CA MET A 133 -4.38 5.61 -6.61
C MET A 133 -5.85 5.38 -6.27
N ASP A 134 -6.68 6.42 -6.32
CA ASP A 134 -8.11 6.28 -6.10
C ASP A 134 -8.77 5.37 -7.14
N TRP A 135 -8.34 5.45 -8.40
CA TRP A 135 -8.87 4.61 -9.48
C TRP A 135 -8.53 3.14 -9.27
N LEU A 136 -7.30 2.83 -8.82
CA LEU A 136 -6.89 1.48 -8.44
C LEU A 136 -7.66 0.98 -7.22
N LEU A 137 -7.80 1.78 -6.17
CA LEU A 137 -8.55 1.42 -4.96
C LEU A 137 -10.03 1.16 -5.27
N PHE A 138 -10.65 1.98 -6.13
CA PHE A 138 -11.99 1.72 -6.67
C PHE A 138 -12.05 0.38 -7.42
N GLY A 139 -11.07 0.12 -8.29
CA GLY A 139 -10.93 -1.12 -9.03
C GLY A 139 -10.79 -2.35 -8.13
N PHE A 140 -10.06 -2.22 -7.01
CA PHE A 140 -9.90 -3.27 -6.01
C PHE A 140 -11.08 -3.40 -5.04
N GLY A 141 -12.10 -2.55 -5.13
CA GLY A 141 -13.25 -2.65 -4.25
C GLY A 141 -12.94 -2.18 -2.83
N TYR A 142 -12.01 -1.24 -2.69
CA TYR A 142 -11.68 -0.65 -1.39
C TYR A 142 -12.90 0.10 -0.83
N HIS A 143 -13.27 -0.20 0.42
CA HIS A 143 -14.46 0.38 1.05
C HIS A 143 -14.35 1.90 1.22
N GLY A 144 -13.13 2.42 1.41
CA GLY A 144 -12.87 3.86 1.47
C GLY A 144 -12.95 4.60 0.13
N GLN A 145 -13.14 3.87 -0.98
CA GLN A 145 -13.34 4.43 -2.32
C GLN A 145 -14.49 3.69 -3.05
N PRO A 146 -15.76 3.89 -2.63
CA PRO A 146 -16.92 3.14 -3.11
C PRO A 146 -17.41 3.61 -4.49
N GLU A 147 -17.09 4.85 -4.85
CA GLU A 147 -17.47 5.49 -6.11
C GLU A 147 -16.24 5.68 -6.99
N GLU A 148 -16.46 5.69 -8.30
CA GLU A 148 -15.40 5.98 -9.26
C GLU A 148 -14.87 7.40 -9.01
N PRO A 149 -13.54 7.61 -8.91
CA PRO A 149 -13.01 8.93 -8.62
C PRO A 149 -13.32 9.93 -9.75
N SER A 150 -13.67 11.15 -9.35
CA SER A 150 -13.85 12.26 -10.29
C SER A 150 -12.56 12.52 -11.07
N GLU A 151 -12.69 12.57 -12.40
CA GLU A 151 -11.55 12.87 -13.27
C GLU A 151 -11.01 14.29 -13.02
N PRO A 152 -9.68 14.48 -13.02
CA PRO A 152 -9.09 15.82 -12.91
C PRO A 152 -9.61 16.75 -14.00
N SER A 153 -9.64 18.05 -13.71
CA SER A 153 -10.10 19.07 -14.67
C SER A 153 -9.31 18.97 -15.98
N GLY A 154 -10.03 18.96 -17.12
CA GLY A 154 -9.43 18.83 -18.45
C GLY A 154 -8.92 17.42 -18.80
N CYS A 155 -9.18 16.41 -17.96
CA CYS A 155 -8.72 15.03 -18.18
C CYS A 155 -9.84 14.09 -18.66
N THR A 156 -10.94 14.61 -19.20
CA THR A 156 -12.14 13.83 -19.57
C THR A 156 -11.80 12.53 -20.31
N GLY A 157 -12.34 11.41 -19.84
CA GLY A 157 -12.11 10.05 -20.35
C GLY A 157 -10.83 9.38 -19.85
N ALA A 158 -10.16 9.93 -18.83
CA ALA A 158 -8.99 9.33 -18.20
C ALA A 158 -9.27 7.91 -17.71
N SER A 159 -10.40 7.68 -17.05
CA SER A 159 -10.75 6.35 -16.54
C SER A 159 -10.83 5.31 -17.66
N MET A 160 -11.44 5.67 -18.80
CA MET A 160 -11.54 4.76 -19.95
C MET A 160 -10.20 4.54 -20.66
N ARG A 161 -9.29 5.53 -20.67
CA ARG A 161 -7.94 5.34 -21.19
C ARG A 161 -7.13 4.40 -20.29
N LEU A 162 -7.24 4.57 -18.97
CA LEU A 162 -6.63 3.68 -17.99
C LEU A 162 -7.20 2.26 -18.10
N TYR A 163 -8.51 2.10 -18.14
CA TYR A 163 -9.18 0.79 -18.28
C TYR A 163 -8.70 -0.01 -19.50
N GLN A 164 -8.48 0.67 -20.64
CA GLN A 164 -8.03 0.03 -21.87
C GLN A 164 -6.54 -0.33 -21.89
N TYR A 165 -5.72 0.36 -21.09
CA TYR A 165 -4.26 0.25 -21.14
C TYR A 165 -3.67 -0.51 -19.95
N PHE A 166 -4.19 -0.27 -18.74
CA PHE A 166 -3.65 -0.80 -17.50
C PHE A 166 -3.70 -2.33 -17.50
N ASN A 167 -2.54 -2.94 -17.24
CA ASN A 167 -2.36 -4.38 -17.15
C ASN A 167 -1.76 -4.71 -15.78
N LEU A 168 -2.63 -5.17 -14.88
CA LEU A 168 -2.30 -5.52 -13.50
C LEU A 168 -1.17 -6.56 -13.39
N ALA A 169 -1.03 -7.44 -14.38
CA ALA A 169 -0.02 -8.50 -14.36
C ALA A 169 1.41 -7.96 -14.30
N TRP A 170 1.68 -6.74 -14.81
CA TRP A 170 2.99 -6.11 -14.66
C TRP A 170 3.41 -5.96 -13.20
N LEU A 171 2.48 -5.58 -12.33
CA LEU A 171 2.78 -5.37 -10.90
C LEU A 171 2.88 -6.71 -10.17
N MET A 172 1.97 -7.63 -10.47
CA MET A 172 1.95 -8.93 -9.82
C MET A 172 3.15 -9.81 -10.20
N CYS A 173 3.63 -9.75 -11.45
CA CYS A 173 4.76 -10.59 -11.88
C CYS A 173 6.13 -10.07 -11.44
N TYR A 174 6.20 -8.82 -11.00
CA TYR A 174 7.43 -8.14 -10.62
C TYR A 174 7.16 -7.33 -9.34
N PRO A 175 7.08 -8.00 -8.18
CA PRO A 175 6.69 -7.36 -6.94
C PRO A 175 7.75 -6.35 -6.49
N TRP A 176 7.33 -5.09 -6.40
CA TRP A 176 8.14 -3.97 -5.93
C TRP A 176 7.23 -2.82 -5.47
N ASP A 177 7.75 -1.94 -4.61
CA ASP A 177 7.11 -0.66 -4.30
C ASP A 177 7.43 0.39 -5.37
N TYR A 178 6.75 0.27 -6.51
CA TYR A 178 6.91 1.19 -7.65
C TYR A 178 6.44 2.60 -7.30
N PHE A 179 5.38 2.70 -6.51
CA PHE A 179 4.76 3.95 -6.12
C PHE A 179 5.73 4.80 -5.29
N GLY A 180 6.37 4.22 -4.27
CA GLY A 180 7.38 4.94 -3.49
C GLY A 180 8.59 5.35 -4.33
N GLY A 181 9.02 4.50 -5.27
CA GLY A 181 10.10 4.82 -6.21
C GLY A 181 9.78 6.01 -7.11
N ILE A 182 8.58 6.01 -7.72
CA ILE A 182 8.09 7.10 -8.57
C ILE A 182 7.95 8.41 -7.77
N LEU A 183 7.37 8.36 -6.57
CA LEU A 183 7.21 9.54 -5.72
C LEU A 183 8.57 10.15 -5.33
N ALA A 184 9.54 9.31 -4.93
CA ALA A 184 10.88 9.76 -4.57
C ALA A 184 11.64 10.36 -5.76
N ALA A 185 11.58 9.72 -6.93
CA ALA A 185 12.28 10.19 -8.13
C ALA A 185 11.79 11.58 -8.58
N ASN A 186 10.53 11.90 -8.31
CA ASN A 186 9.91 13.18 -8.66
C ASN A 186 9.95 14.22 -7.52
N GLN A 187 10.70 13.93 -6.45
CA GLN A 187 10.81 14.76 -5.24
C GLN A 187 9.45 15.10 -4.60
N HIS A 188 8.42 14.29 -4.89
CA HIS A 188 7.09 14.47 -4.33
C HIS A 188 7.11 14.15 -2.83
N GLY A 189 6.43 14.97 -2.03
CA GLY A 189 6.39 14.81 -0.57
C GLY A 189 7.70 15.11 0.16
N LYS A 190 8.78 15.55 -0.51
CA LYS A 190 10.06 15.90 0.16
C LYS A 190 9.89 17.00 1.21
N HIS A 191 9.02 17.97 0.95
CA HIS A 191 8.65 19.03 1.89
C HIS A 191 7.73 18.54 3.03
N LEU A 192 7.13 17.35 2.87
CA LEU A 192 6.33 16.65 3.89
C LEU A 192 7.14 15.56 4.59
N GLY A 193 8.46 15.50 4.39
CA GLY A 193 9.32 14.51 5.04
C GLY A 193 9.25 13.09 4.45
N PHE A 194 8.68 12.91 3.25
CA PHE A 194 8.63 11.59 2.60
C PHE A 194 10.00 11.19 2.03
N TYR A 195 10.60 10.16 2.62
CA TYR A 195 11.83 9.52 2.17
C TYR A 195 11.65 8.00 2.25
N PRO A 196 11.31 7.31 1.15
CA PRO A 196 11.08 5.88 1.23
C PRO A 196 12.39 5.17 1.57
N THR A 197 12.36 4.34 2.61
CA THR A 197 13.52 3.53 2.97
C THR A 197 13.88 2.60 1.80
N PRO A 198 15.14 2.52 1.36
CA PRO A 198 15.53 1.64 0.26
C PRO A 198 15.15 0.18 0.54
N MET A 199 14.58 -0.52 -0.45
CA MET A 199 14.08 -1.90 -0.30
C MET A 199 15.10 -2.86 0.33
N PRO A 200 16.41 -2.84 -0.02
CA PRO A 200 17.39 -3.73 0.62
C PRO A 200 17.59 -3.47 2.12
N VAL A 201 17.51 -2.21 2.55
CA VAL A 201 17.63 -1.83 3.97
C VAL A 201 16.41 -2.35 4.73
N VAL A 202 15.23 -2.20 4.13
CA VAL A 202 13.98 -2.72 4.70
C VAL A 202 14.01 -4.25 4.81
N ASN A 203 14.45 -4.95 3.77
CA ASN A 203 14.61 -6.39 3.79
C ASN A 203 15.53 -6.84 4.95
N MET A 204 16.69 -6.21 5.07
CA MET A 204 17.63 -6.47 6.17
C MET A 204 16.97 -6.27 7.53
N MET A 205 16.28 -5.15 7.76
CA MET A 205 15.61 -4.86 9.03
C MET A 205 14.52 -5.88 9.35
N ALA A 206 13.66 -6.23 8.38
CA ALA A 206 12.60 -7.22 8.57
C ALA A 206 13.17 -8.60 8.92
N ARG A 207 14.24 -9.03 8.23
CA ARG A 207 14.93 -10.30 8.50
C ARG A 207 15.56 -10.32 9.88
N MET A 208 16.24 -9.24 10.28
CA MET A 208 16.83 -9.13 11.62
C MET A 208 15.81 -9.22 12.76
N LEU A 209 14.57 -8.75 12.52
CA LEU A 209 13.50 -8.77 13.52
C LEU A 209 12.72 -10.09 13.54
N MET A 210 12.47 -10.67 12.36
CA MET A 210 11.48 -11.75 12.22
C MET A 210 12.10 -13.10 11.86
N GLU A 211 13.23 -13.14 11.16
CA GLU A 211 13.87 -14.40 10.76
C GLU A 211 14.69 -15.00 11.93
N SER A 212 15.24 -14.16 12.80
CA SER A 212 15.94 -14.60 14.02
C SER A 212 15.04 -15.41 14.94
N ASP A 213 13.78 -15.00 15.06
CA ASP A 213 12.79 -15.66 15.91
C ASP A 213 12.33 -17.00 15.29
N ALA A 214 12.29 -17.08 13.96
CA ALA A 214 11.92 -18.30 13.23
C ALA A 214 13.01 -19.39 13.29
N LEU A 215 14.28 -19.02 13.45
CA LEU A 215 15.41 -19.96 13.60
C LEU A 215 15.60 -20.46 15.04
N SER A 216 14.92 -19.86 16.02
CA SER A 216 14.90 -20.35 17.38
C SER A 216 13.91 -21.50 17.51
N GLU A 217 14.32 -22.72 17.15
CA GLU A 217 13.59 -23.98 17.45
C GLU A 217 13.54 -24.28 18.97
N VAL A 218 13.51 -23.24 19.81
CA VAL A 218 13.34 -23.40 21.25
C VAL A 218 11.88 -23.77 21.47
N GLU A 219 11.63 -24.96 22.01
CA GLU A 219 10.31 -25.37 22.49
C GLU A 219 9.70 -24.22 23.33
N GLY A 220 8.65 -23.58 22.79
CA GLY A 220 7.97 -22.44 23.42
C GLY A 220 8.12 -21.08 22.73
N GLY A 221 8.80 -20.99 21.58
CA GLY A 221 8.81 -19.76 20.76
C GLY A 221 7.41 -19.41 20.21
N GLU A 222 7.02 -18.14 20.30
CA GLU A 222 5.75 -17.66 19.73
C GLU A 222 5.78 -17.67 18.19
N ASP A 223 4.67 -18.10 17.58
CA ASP A 223 4.51 -18.11 16.13
C ASP A 223 4.55 -16.67 15.57
N ASN A 224 5.54 -16.37 14.72
CA ASN A 224 5.71 -15.05 14.14
C ASN A 224 4.50 -14.57 13.34
N ARG A 225 3.69 -15.51 12.81
CA ARG A 225 2.50 -15.21 12.00
C ARG A 225 1.44 -14.41 12.77
N ILE A 226 1.44 -14.51 14.11
CA ILE A 226 0.51 -13.80 15.00
C ILE A 226 1.14 -12.62 15.74
N LYS A 227 2.43 -12.33 15.52
CA LYS A 227 3.10 -11.17 16.13
C LYS A 227 2.65 -9.88 15.47
N THR A 228 2.42 -8.85 16.27
CA THR A 228 2.07 -7.52 15.76
C THR A 228 3.30 -6.79 15.23
N VAL A 229 3.19 -6.20 14.04
CA VAL A 229 4.21 -5.32 13.45
C VAL A 229 3.58 -3.96 13.19
N CYS A 230 4.19 -2.88 13.69
CA CYS A 230 3.69 -1.52 13.52
C CYS A 230 4.75 -0.63 12.86
N ASP A 231 4.36 0.07 11.78
CA ASP A 231 5.15 1.15 11.16
C ASP A 231 4.42 2.50 11.34
N PRO A 232 4.84 3.34 12.30
CA PRO A 232 4.16 4.59 12.62
C PRO A 232 4.41 5.72 11.60
N CYS A 233 5.33 5.50 10.64
CA CYS A 233 5.67 6.40 9.54
C CYS A 233 5.76 5.59 8.23
N LEU A 234 4.69 4.85 7.99
CA LEU A 234 4.46 3.84 6.95
C LEU A 234 4.98 4.21 5.56
N GLY A 235 4.86 5.47 5.14
CA GLY A 235 5.11 5.89 3.77
C GLY A 235 4.25 5.09 2.78
N THR A 236 4.89 4.46 1.79
CA THR A 236 4.25 3.56 0.82
C THR A 236 4.21 2.09 1.27
N GLY A 237 4.63 1.81 2.51
CA GLY A 237 4.49 0.49 3.14
C GLY A 237 5.60 -0.49 2.89
N ARG A 238 6.79 -0.06 2.46
CA ARG A 238 7.93 -0.96 2.22
C ARG A 238 8.22 -1.88 3.42
N MET A 239 8.22 -1.33 4.64
CA MET A 239 8.46 -2.13 5.85
C MET A 239 7.40 -3.21 6.04
N LEU A 240 6.12 -2.84 5.94
CA LEU A 240 5.01 -3.79 6.08
C LEU A 240 4.98 -4.80 4.94
N LEU A 241 5.39 -4.45 3.72
CA LEU A 241 5.55 -5.40 2.62
C LEU A 241 6.55 -6.49 2.98
N TYR A 242 7.75 -6.17 3.46
CA TYR A 242 8.69 -7.20 3.89
C TYR A 242 8.23 -7.93 5.16
N ALA A 243 7.63 -7.24 6.12
CA ALA A 243 7.09 -7.87 7.32
C ALA A 243 5.93 -8.84 7.02
N SER A 244 5.18 -8.62 5.93
CA SER A 244 4.10 -9.50 5.49
C SER A 244 4.56 -10.92 5.17
N ASN A 245 5.84 -11.12 4.84
CA ASN A 245 6.42 -12.47 4.71
C ASN A 245 6.39 -13.26 6.03
N TYR A 246 6.22 -12.60 7.18
CA TYR A 246 6.36 -13.20 8.50
C TYR A 246 5.13 -13.07 9.40
N SER A 247 4.32 -12.01 9.23
CA SER A 247 3.18 -11.72 10.09
C SER A 247 1.92 -11.32 9.31
N PHE A 248 0.76 -11.70 9.83
CA PHE A 248 -0.55 -11.24 9.38
C PHE A 248 -1.02 -9.94 10.02
N ARG A 249 -0.49 -9.60 11.20
CA ARG A 249 -0.95 -8.48 12.02
C ARG A 249 -0.07 -7.26 11.77
N LEU A 250 -0.32 -6.61 10.64
CA LEU A 250 0.45 -5.48 10.15
C LEU A 250 -0.34 -4.20 10.38
N TYR A 251 0.28 -3.22 11.04
CA TYR A 251 -0.33 -1.93 11.33
C TYR A 251 0.54 -0.82 10.76
N GLY A 252 -0.09 0.14 10.09
CA GLY A 252 0.61 1.25 9.46
C GLY A 252 -0.03 2.58 9.80
N GLN A 253 0.80 3.61 9.99
CA GLN A 253 0.34 4.98 10.13
C GLN A 253 1.19 5.93 9.31
N ASP A 254 0.54 6.86 8.61
CA ASP A 254 1.22 7.99 7.99
C ASP A 254 0.36 9.26 8.10
N ILE A 255 0.99 10.40 7.86
CA ILE A 255 0.35 11.70 7.81
C ILE A 255 -0.16 12.04 6.42
N ASN A 256 0.50 11.52 5.38
CA ASN A 256 0.20 11.84 4.00
C ASN A 256 -0.82 10.83 3.43
N PRO A 257 -2.05 11.26 3.09
CA PRO A 257 -3.09 10.36 2.59
C PRO A 257 -2.70 9.68 1.26
N THR A 258 -1.88 10.31 0.42
CA THR A 258 -1.50 9.72 -0.88
C THR A 258 -0.54 8.55 -0.71
N VAL A 259 0.39 8.60 0.25
CA VAL A 259 1.29 7.46 0.52
C VAL A 259 0.55 6.32 1.22
N ILE A 260 -0.46 6.65 2.05
CA ILE A 260 -1.41 5.65 2.58
C ILE A 260 -2.16 4.95 1.45
N LYS A 261 -2.72 5.69 0.48
CA LYS A 261 -3.40 5.08 -0.67
C LYS A 261 -2.44 4.16 -1.45
N ALA A 262 -1.21 4.59 -1.67
CA ALA A 262 -0.18 3.76 -2.30
C ALA A 262 0.15 2.49 -1.47
N SER A 263 0.22 2.61 -0.15
CA SER A 263 0.37 1.46 0.76
C SER A 263 -0.80 0.49 0.65
N LEU A 264 -2.04 0.98 0.63
CA LEU A 264 -3.23 0.14 0.44
C LEU A 264 -3.21 -0.58 -0.91
N VAL A 265 -2.84 0.11 -1.98
CA VAL A 265 -2.62 -0.51 -3.31
C VAL A 265 -1.57 -1.61 -3.23
N ASN A 266 -0.42 -1.34 -2.60
CA ASN A 266 0.62 -2.33 -2.34
C ASN A 266 0.09 -3.53 -1.52
N GLY A 267 -0.83 -3.31 -0.58
CA GLY A 267 -1.51 -4.37 0.17
C GLY A 267 -2.41 -5.24 -0.68
N TYR A 268 -3.22 -4.67 -1.56
CA TYR A 268 -4.01 -5.45 -2.51
C TYR A 268 -3.15 -6.31 -3.44
N LEU A 269 -2.02 -5.77 -3.89
CA LEU A 269 -1.11 -6.48 -4.80
C LEU A 269 -0.36 -7.60 -4.09
N TYR A 270 0.16 -7.34 -2.90
CA TYR A 270 1.21 -8.20 -2.32
C TYR A 270 0.90 -8.70 -0.91
N ALA A 271 0.01 -8.09 -0.14
CA ALA A 271 -0.22 -8.47 1.25
C ALA A 271 -1.73 -8.38 1.60
N PRO A 272 -2.55 -9.37 1.22
CA PRO A 272 -4.00 -9.33 1.40
C PRO A 272 -4.45 -9.03 2.83
N TRP A 273 -3.74 -9.60 3.82
CA TRP A 273 -4.02 -9.38 5.25
C TRP A 273 -3.76 -7.94 5.72
N MET A 274 -3.04 -7.11 4.96
CA MET A 274 -2.90 -5.66 5.23
C MET A 274 -4.17 -4.88 4.87
N VAL A 275 -4.98 -5.37 3.92
CA VAL A 275 -6.21 -4.69 3.45
C VAL A 275 -7.49 -5.46 3.79
N LYS A 276 -7.36 -6.73 4.16
CA LYS A 276 -8.40 -7.65 4.60
C LYS A 276 -7.88 -8.48 5.79
N PRO A 277 -7.71 -7.86 6.97
CA PRO A 277 -7.21 -8.57 8.15
C PRO A 277 -8.13 -9.74 8.54
N PHE A 278 -7.56 -10.72 9.26
CA PHE A 278 -8.30 -11.88 9.75
C PHE A 278 -9.08 -11.53 11.03
N PRO A 279 -10.42 -11.64 11.06
CA PRO A 279 -11.21 -11.27 12.23
C PRO A 279 -10.91 -12.07 13.49
N PHE A 280 -10.43 -13.31 13.37
CA PHE A 280 -10.07 -14.13 14.52
C PHE A 280 -8.71 -13.73 15.14
N LEU A 281 -7.88 -12.96 14.43
CA LEU A 281 -6.62 -12.41 14.96
C LEU A 281 -6.81 -11.01 15.54
N ASP A 282 -7.68 -10.21 14.91
CA ASP A 282 -7.99 -8.86 15.38
C ASP A 282 -9.42 -8.45 15.00
N ALA A 283 -10.39 -8.93 15.78
CA ALA A 283 -11.80 -8.62 15.58
C ALA A 283 -12.09 -7.11 15.66
N PRO A 284 -11.48 -6.34 16.59
CA PRO A 284 -11.66 -4.89 16.63
C PRO A 284 -11.26 -4.15 15.35
N LEU A 285 -10.16 -4.55 14.69
CA LEU A 285 -9.78 -3.96 13.39
C LEU A 285 -10.80 -4.24 12.29
N CYS A 286 -11.28 -5.48 12.22
CA CYS A 286 -12.19 -5.89 11.14
C CYS A 286 -13.61 -5.32 11.30
N ASN A 287 -13.98 -5.03 12.55
CA ASN A 287 -15.32 -4.59 12.93
C ASN A 287 -15.32 -3.15 13.47
N GLY A 288 -14.31 -2.34 13.12
CA GLY A 288 -14.13 -0.99 13.63
C GLY A 288 -15.39 -0.11 13.48
N HIS A 289 -16.08 -0.23 12.34
CA HIS A 289 -17.33 0.47 12.03
C HIS A 289 -18.58 -0.06 12.75
N VAL A 290 -18.53 -1.26 13.33
CA VAL A 290 -19.72 -1.89 13.96
C VAL A 290 -20.13 -1.07 15.18
N GLN A 291 -21.40 -0.69 15.24
CA GLN A 291 -21.96 0.01 16.39
C GLN A 291 -22.13 -0.94 17.57
N CYS A 292 -21.63 -0.52 18.72
CA CYS A 292 -21.88 -1.14 20.00
C CYS A 292 -23.28 -0.79 20.53
N SER A 293 -23.71 -1.47 21.60
CA SER A 293 -25.02 -1.28 22.23
C SER A 293 -25.31 0.15 22.74
N ASP A 294 -24.27 0.96 22.94
CA ASP A 294 -24.30 2.35 23.37
C ASP A 294 -24.23 3.36 22.21
N GLY A 295 -24.19 2.90 20.96
CA GLY A 295 -24.20 3.73 19.75
C GLY A 295 -22.82 4.18 19.27
N GLU A 296 -21.76 3.95 20.07
CA GLU A 296 -20.36 4.17 19.65
C GLU A 296 -19.87 3.03 18.76
N THR A 297 -18.96 3.30 17.84
CA THR A 297 -18.33 2.24 17.04
C THR A 297 -17.23 1.53 17.84
N VAL A 298 -16.89 0.29 17.47
CA VAL A 298 -15.75 -0.42 18.09
C VAL A 298 -14.46 0.40 17.98
N SER A 299 -14.23 1.07 16.85
CA SER A 299 -13.06 1.93 16.66
C SER A 299 -13.03 3.15 17.57
N GLN A 300 -14.18 3.79 17.81
CA GLN A 300 -14.29 4.92 18.75
C GLN A 300 -13.88 4.47 20.15
N LYS A 301 -14.41 3.33 20.61
CA LYS A 301 -14.06 2.77 21.92
C LYS A 301 -12.59 2.43 22.06
N VAL A 302 -11.99 1.76 21.07
CA VAL A 302 -10.55 1.44 21.09
C VAL A 302 -9.73 2.73 21.15
N SER A 303 -10.09 3.72 20.35
CA SER A 303 -9.38 4.99 20.31
C SER A 303 -9.52 5.79 21.62
N ASP A 304 -10.72 5.80 22.22
CA ASP A 304 -10.97 6.47 23.49
C ASP A 304 -10.29 5.74 24.65
N ASP A 305 -10.21 4.41 24.64
CA ASP A 305 -9.43 3.63 25.61
C ASP A 305 -7.93 3.93 25.52
N LEU A 306 -7.37 3.95 24.30
CA LEU A 306 -5.97 4.32 24.07
C LEU A 306 -5.65 5.75 24.53
N THR A 307 -6.57 6.68 24.28
CA THR A 307 -6.43 8.10 24.63
C THR A 307 -6.58 8.31 26.14
N ASN A 308 -7.62 7.76 26.75
CA ASN A 308 -8.00 8.05 28.13
C ASN A 308 -7.21 7.21 29.15
N ASN A 309 -6.89 5.95 28.84
CA ASN A 309 -6.33 5.02 29.82
C ASN A 309 -4.82 4.76 29.66
N GLN A 310 -4.27 4.77 28.44
CA GLN A 310 -2.86 4.42 28.21
C GLN A 310 -1.96 5.63 27.93
N ALA A 311 -2.39 6.56 27.08
CA ALA A 311 -1.56 7.71 26.71
C ALA A 311 -1.43 8.74 27.85
N ILE A 312 -2.56 9.14 28.46
CA ILE A 312 -2.57 10.15 29.53
C ILE A 312 -1.90 9.64 30.82
N SER A 313 -2.03 8.35 31.12
CA SER A 313 -1.43 7.74 32.31
C SER A 313 0.10 7.57 32.19
N SER A 314 0.60 7.29 30.99
CA SER A 314 2.05 7.08 30.74
C SER A 314 2.79 8.36 30.33
N ARG A 315 2.08 9.33 29.73
CA ARG A 315 2.64 10.60 29.26
C ARG A 315 1.64 11.76 29.45
N PRO A 316 1.66 12.40 30.63
CA PRO A 316 0.77 13.53 30.93
C PRO A 316 0.92 14.71 29.97
N ASP A 317 2.09 14.88 29.37
CA ASP A 317 2.39 15.92 28.38
C ASP A 317 1.66 15.71 27.04
N VAL A 318 1.18 14.50 26.77
CA VAL A 318 0.38 14.18 25.57
C VAL A 318 -1.10 14.52 25.80
N ALA A 319 -1.54 14.68 27.05
CA ALA A 319 -2.93 15.00 27.38
C ALA A 319 -3.39 16.35 26.80
N GLU A 320 -2.52 17.37 26.84
CA GLU A 320 -2.78 18.69 26.25
C GLU A 320 -2.95 18.58 24.73
N TYR A 321 -2.08 17.80 24.09
CA TYR A 321 -2.14 17.56 22.65
C TYR A 321 -3.42 16.82 22.24
N LEU A 322 -3.80 15.77 22.96
CA LEU A 322 -5.00 14.98 22.68
C LEU A 322 -6.30 15.74 22.99
N ALA A 323 -6.29 16.68 23.94
CA ALA A 323 -7.45 17.51 24.26
C ALA A 323 -7.95 18.35 23.08
N ASP A 324 -7.04 18.70 22.17
CA ASP A 324 -7.34 19.46 20.94
C ASP A 324 -7.67 18.58 19.74
N THR A 325 -7.80 17.26 19.95
CA THR A 325 -8.21 16.33 18.89
C THR A 325 -9.66 15.89 19.03
N GLU A 326 -10.28 15.57 17.89
CA GLU A 326 -11.61 14.96 17.78
C GLU A 326 -11.55 13.80 16.78
N HIS A 327 -12.49 12.85 16.89
CA HIS A 327 -12.64 11.80 15.87
C HIS A 327 -13.02 12.42 14.52
N ASP A 328 -12.29 12.09 13.46
CA ASP A 328 -12.56 12.59 12.12
C ASP A 328 -13.66 11.76 11.44
N THR A 329 -14.88 11.88 11.96
CA THR A 329 -16.05 11.10 11.51
C THR A 329 -16.36 11.27 10.01
N GLU A 330 -15.92 12.36 9.38
CA GLU A 330 -16.13 12.65 7.97
C GLU A 330 -15.25 11.82 7.03
N GLN A 331 -14.04 11.45 7.48
CA GLN A 331 -13.04 10.79 6.65
C GLN A 331 -12.51 9.48 7.26
N GLN A 332 -12.90 9.14 8.49
CA GLN A 332 -12.46 7.93 9.19
C GLN A 332 -12.81 6.66 8.41
N TRP A 333 -13.99 6.61 7.80
CA TRP A 333 -14.44 5.48 6.96
C TRP A 333 -13.53 5.23 5.75
N ARG A 334 -12.75 6.23 5.32
CA ARG A 334 -11.77 6.05 4.25
C ARG A 334 -10.54 5.32 4.72
N PHE A 335 -10.28 5.33 6.02
CA PHE A 335 -8.98 5.02 6.59
C PHE A 335 -9.06 4.38 7.99
N GLU A 336 -9.88 3.32 8.12
CA GLU A 336 -10.13 2.59 9.38
C GLU A 336 -8.90 1.81 9.89
N PRO A 337 -8.73 1.63 11.23
CA PRO A 337 -9.69 1.90 12.30
C PRO A 337 -9.69 3.30 12.93
N ILE A 338 -8.58 4.06 12.98
CA ILE A 338 -8.50 5.26 13.84
C ILE A 338 -8.04 6.47 13.05
N LYS A 339 -8.90 7.50 13.02
CA LYS A 339 -8.57 8.82 12.52
C LYS A 339 -9.01 9.90 13.52
N LYS A 340 -8.04 10.58 14.12
CA LYS A 340 -8.28 11.81 14.89
C LYS A 340 -7.83 13.02 14.08
N ARG A 341 -8.55 14.12 14.15
CA ARG A 341 -8.18 15.42 13.57
C ARG A 341 -8.12 16.48 14.66
N LYS A 342 -7.44 17.60 14.41
CA LYS A 342 -7.55 18.77 15.29
C LYS A 342 -8.98 19.33 15.25
N LYS A 343 -9.47 19.78 16.41
CA LYS A 343 -10.77 20.45 16.53
C LYS A 343 -10.78 21.72 15.68
N LYS A 344 -11.85 21.91 14.92
CA LYS A 344 -12.00 23.09 14.05
C LYS A 344 -12.01 24.37 14.90
N GLY A 345 -10.99 25.23 14.73
CA GLY A 345 -10.86 26.50 15.45
C GLY A 345 -9.92 26.49 16.67
N SER A 346 -9.21 25.39 16.94
CA SER A 346 -8.05 25.42 17.85
C SER A 346 -7.02 26.43 17.31
N LYS A 347 -6.50 27.32 18.17
CA LYS A 347 -5.50 28.31 17.74
C LYS A 347 -4.32 27.58 17.11
N PRO A 348 -3.83 28.00 15.93
CA PRO A 348 -2.55 27.51 15.44
C PRO A 348 -1.50 27.98 16.44
N ASP A 349 -0.85 27.03 17.12
CA ASP A 349 0.49 27.33 17.62
C ASP A 349 1.30 27.86 16.44
N SER A 350 2.15 28.85 16.70
CA SER A 350 2.89 29.64 15.71
C SER A 350 3.88 28.85 14.83
N LEU A 351 3.75 27.53 14.78
CA LEU A 351 4.50 26.64 13.95
C LEU A 351 3.52 25.68 13.27
N GLU A 352 3.34 25.92 11.96
CA GLU A 352 3.02 24.94 10.93
C GLU A 352 1.52 24.68 10.53
N PRO A 353 1.19 24.67 9.22
CA PRO A 353 -0.19 24.69 8.70
C PRO A 353 -0.95 23.35 8.81
N ASP A 354 -2.21 23.37 9.27
CA ASP A 354 -3.25 22.32 9.13
C ASP A 354 -2.75 20.89 8.86
N TYR A 355 -1.97 20.33 9.80
CA TYR A 355 -1.50 18.95 9.74
C TYR A 355 -2.60 17.99 10.20
N TYR A 356 -3.04 17.10 9.29
CA TYR A 356 -3.75 15.88 9.64
C TYR A 356 -2.85 15.02 10.54
N GLN A 357 -3.41 14.22 11.43
CA GLN A 357 -2.60 13.31 12.23
C GLN A 357 -3.13 11.90 12.11
N GLY A 358 -2.35 11.06 11.43
CA GLY A 358 -2.36 9.62 11.60
C GLY A 358 -3.64 8.90 11.23
N CYS A 359 -3.56 8.06 10.22
CA CYS A 359 -4.53 6.97 10.05
C CYS A 359 -3.85 5.69 10.50
N LEU A 360 -4.34 5.03 11.55
CA LEU A 360 -4.00 3.62 11.78
C LEU A 360 -4.82 2.76 10.82
N PHE A 361 -4.21 1.70 10.31
CA PHE A 361 -4.83 0.58 9.60
C PHE A 361 -4.39 -0.72 10.20
#